data_AF-A0A7Y5QH30-F1
#
_entry.id   AF-A0A7Y5QH30-F1
#
_cell.length_a   1.000
_cell.length_b   1.000
_cell.length_c   1.000
_cell.angle_alpha   90.00
_cell.angle_beta   90.00
_cell.angle_gamma   90.00
#
_symmetry.space_group_name_H-M   'P 1'
#
loop_
_entity.id
_entity.type
_entity.pdbx_description
1 polymer ?
#
loop_
_entity_poly.entity_id
_entity_poly.type
_entity_poly.pdbx_seq_one_letter_code
_entity_poly.pdbx_strand_id
1 'polypeptide(L)'
;MMLSVPTPSDDANALDIAALRASPPPAGARGEIGRRLVRLALESRDADAARLAAEWMNADPAVDTALYLPLERALSVEPDAVYAFVRAVVGEAGERTAVWRERLKAAALASLQVAISDGDGETVLNWLRLIAREPVAYDLSDVLISGFAAAQNRARSEPDLARSLVLLAAKRTPVLLDTLLSDDGLRAQLPESLCEALQHGVGDPLALLNDFGAEVFLAILSRATGLRAAPLLSAESVERVWALAGGEDGTAAAAEKLIKTWSASDPLDWMPAEAVAALFTAALLDRRDDLFYALVSRSAARPDFVPLLAAGVSGSGRGTAEALALTAQAMAAGHLDKQGAADIYVALLDAWSWDPTAFDMIEQLARILQQHAEVQVASTALWQILGVASDRKEDFSARTALRRLTTGFDALEDESVLAEEVTRLFTVVNWNGAARTGLLNWWREYTHSAPVARLQRLERALPEKSADGRRPEDLRAILGTVLAYRRMAGKRTLAQFAEDVATAHAVLLAFADSFDPNAKRALQFDPVTFRYELESHLSELADPERKILANNLKELAALIAVMAEHRSKASLVRRAEDVDRLLMAGDSDPHGAVDALKWMSGFLSGSQQNDADEG
;
A
#
# COMPACT_ATOMS: atom_id res chain seq x y z
N MET A 1 -66.35 -4.62 -77.54
CA MET A 1 -64.90 -4.32 -77.64
C MET A 1 -64.73 -2.83 -77.38
N MET A 2 -64.46 -2.46 -76.13
CA MET A 2 -64.02 -1.10 -75.76
C MET A 2 -62.50 -1.07 -75.81
N LEU A 3 -61.95 -0.13 -76.57
CA LEU A 3 -60.52 0.15 -76.66
C LEU A 3 -60.11 0.98 -75.43
N SER A 4 -59.23 0.42 -74.61
CA SER A 4 -58.56 1.12 -73.52
C SER A 4 -57.67 2.23 -74.08
N VAL A 5 -57.88 3.44 -73.57
CA VAL A 5 -56.95 4.57 -73.71
C VAL A 5 -55.73 4.28 -72.82
N PRO A 6 -54.49 4.38 -73.32
CA PRO A 6 -53.31 4.22 -72.49
C PRO A 6 -53.14 5.46 -71.62
N THR A 7 -53.08 5.26 -70.30
CA THR A 7 -52.59 6.26 -69.35
C THR A 7 -51.13 6.60 -69.66
N PRO A 8 -50.70 7.87 -69.54
CA PRO A 8 -49.31 8.24 -69.71
C PRO A 8 -48.47 7.49 -68.66
N SER A 9 -47.45 6.77 -69.13
CA SER A 9 -46.53 6.00 -68.30
C SER A 9 -45.76 6.89 -67.32
N ASP A 10 -45.73 6.48 -66.05
CA ASP A 10 -44.95 7.11 -64.97
C ASP A 10 -43.42 7.20 -65.25
N ASP A 11 -42.91 6.51 -66.28
CA ASP A 11 -41.50 6.53 -66.68
C ASP A 11 -41.00 7.85 -67.30
N ALA A 12 -41.90 8.76 -67.72
CA ALA A 12 -41.49 10.05 -68.31
C ALA A 12 -40.96 11.08 -67.27
N ASN A 13 -41.01 10.74 -65.98
CA ASN A 13 -40.58 11.60 -64.88
C ASN A 13 -39.28 11.16 -64.18
N ALA A 14 -38.65 10.05 -64.58
CA ALA A 14 -37.38 9.62 -64.02
C ALA A 14 -36.26 10.59 -64.45
N LEU A 15 -35.83 11.44 -63.52
CA LEU A 15 -34.68 12.32 -63.71
C LEU A 15 -33.40 11.48 -63.66
N ASP A 16 -32.64 11.43 -64.76
CA ASP A 16 -31.30 10.84 -64.76
C ASP A 16 -30.31 11.80 -64.07
N ILE A 17 -30.15 11.62 -62.76
CA ILE A 17 -29.29 12.46 -61.91
C ILE A 17 -27.82 12.40 -62.39
N ALA A 18 -27.37 11.24 -62.87
CA ALA A 18 -26.01 11.06 -63.38
C ALA A 18 -25.78 11.87 -64.67
N ALA A 19 -26.74 11.83 -65.60
CA ALA A 19 -26.69 12.65 -66.82
C ALA A 19 -26.73 14.15 -66.53
N LEU A 20 -27.57 14.58 -65.56
CA LEU A 20 -27.67 15.99 -65.16
C LEU A 20 -26.41 16.50 -64.46
N ARG A 21 -25.71 15.63 -63.71
CA ARG A 21 -24.40 15.96 -63.12
C ARG A 21 -23.32 16.05 -64.19
N ALA A 22 -23.34 15.18 -65.20
CA ALA A 22 -22.37 15.17 -66.30
C ALA A 22 -22.53 16.34 -67.28
N SER A 23 -23.76 16.79 -67.52
CA SER A 23 -24.07 17.91 -68.42
C SER A 23 -25.11 18.85 -67.79
N PRO A 24 -24.68 19.82 -66.97
CA PRO A 24 -25.59 20.70 -66.27
C PRO A 24 -26.42 21.55 -67.25
N PRO A 25 -27.75 21.65 -67.08
CA PRO A 25 -28.59 22.43 -67.96
C PRO A 25 -28.21 23.92 -67.93
N PRO A 26 -28.54 24.71 -68.97
CA PRO A 26 -28.29 26.15 -68.99
C PRO A 26 -29.00 26.84 -67.81
N ALA A 27 -28.44 27.96 -67.33
CA ALA A 27 -28.88 28.63 -66.09
C ALA A 27 -30.40 28.87 -66.02
N GLY A 28 -31.03 29.25 -67.15
CA GLY A 28 -32.48 29.48 -67.23
C GLY A 28 -33.37 28.25 -67.01
N ALA A 29 -32.85 27.03 -67.24
CA ALA A 29 -33.59 25.77 -67.05
C ALA A 29 -33.31 25.10 -65.68
N ARG A 30 -32.24 25.52 -64.98
CA ARG A 30 -31.87 24.96 -63.66
C ARG A 30 -32.94 25.17 -62.61
N GLY A 31 -33.69 26.26 -62.65
CA GLY A 31 -34.76 26.54 -61.68
C GLY A 31 -35.97 25.59 -61.80
N GLU A 32 -36.31 25.12 -63.00
CA GLU A 32 -37.42 24.16 -63.18
C GLU A 32 -36.97 22.73 -62.89
N ILE A 33 -35.82 22.32 -63.43
CA ILE A 33 -35.26 20.99 -63.18
C ILE A 33 -34.88 20.83 -61.71
N GLY A 34 -34.31 21.87 -61.10
CA GLY A 34 -33.99 21.90 -59.68
C GLY A 34 -35.22 21.74 -58.79
N ARG A 35 -36.38 22.29 -59.16
CA ARG A 35 -37.64 22.07 -58.42
C ARG A 35 -38.08 20.61 -58.47
N ARG A 36 -37.85 19.93 -59.60
CA ARG A 36 -38.12 18.48 -59.73
C ARG A 36 -37.12 17.65 -58.91
N LEU A 37 -35.85 18.03 -58.87
CA LEU A 37 -34.83 17.41 -58.01
C LEU A 37 -35.15 17.58 -56.53
N VAL A 38 -35.53 18.79 -56.08
CA VAL A 38 -35.97 19.05 -54.71
C VAL A 38 -37.18 18.19 -54.36
N ARG A 39 -38.20 18.14 -55.22
CA ARG A 39 -39.37 17.30 -55.00
C ARG A 39 -39.00 15.83 -54.87
N LEU A 40 -38.21 15.30 -55.82
CA LEU A 40 -37.73 13.93 -55.78
C LEU A 40 -37.00 13.65 -54.47
N ALA A 41 -36.08 14.53 -54.08
CA ALA A 41 -35.33 14.38 -52.84
C ALA A 41 -36.21 14.42 -51.57
N LEU A 42 -37.29 15.22 -51.55
CA LEU A 42 -38.23 15.25 -50.42
C LEU A 42 -39.11 13.98 -50.37
N GLU A 43 -39.67 13.57 -51.50
CA GLU A 43 -40.61 12.44 -51.61
C GLU A 43 -39.92 11.09 -51.41
N SER A 44 -38.74 10.88 -52.02
CA SER A 44 -38.03 9.58 -51.98
C SER A 44 -36.80 9.57 -51.07
N ARG A 45 -36.46 10.70 -50.43
CA ARG A 45 -35.24 10.86 -49.61
C ARG A 45 -33.96 10.58 -50.39
N ASP A 46 -33.97 10.87 -51.69
CA ASP A 46 -32.83 10.69 -52.59
C ASP A 46 -31.70 11.70 -52.29
N ALA A 47 -30.61 11.19 -51.71
CA ALA A 47 -29.45 11.99 -51.34
C ALA A 47 -28.68 12.54 -52.55
N ASP A 48 -28.69 11.86 -53.70
CA ASP A 48 -28.03 12.33 -54.91
C ASP A 48 -28.77 13.49 -55.56
N ALA A 49 -30.11 13.43 -55.55
CA ALA A 49 -30.97 14.53 -55.98
C ALA A 49 -30.79 15.74 -55.06
N ALA A 50 -30.73 15.52 -53.74
CA ALA A 50 -30.48 16.59 -52.77
C ALA A 50 -29.13 17.28 -52.99
N ARG A 51 -28.07 16.50 -53.17
CA ARG A 51 -26.72 17.00 -53.44
C ARG A 51 -26.65 17.79 -54.73
N LEU A 52 -27.18 17.25 -55.84
CA LEU A 52 -27.15 17.95 -57.13
C LEU A 52 -27.96 19.26 -57.09
N ALA A 53 -29.13 19.27 -56.44
CA ALA A 53 -29.91 20.49 -56.26
C ALA A 53 -29.11 21.53 -55.44
N ALA A 54 -28.48 21.10 -54.35
CA ALA A 54 -27.67 21.99 -53.53
C ALA A 54 -26.42 22.51 -54.25
N GLU A 55 -25.76 21.70 -55.08
CA GLU A 55 -24.66 22.15 -55.95
C GLU A 55 -25.10 23.31 -56.84
N TRP A 56 -26.31 23.23 -57.43
CA TRP A 56 -26.86 24.30 -58.27
C TRP A 56 -27.24 25.54 -57.47
N MET A 57 -27.84 25.37 -56.29
CA MET A 57 -28.13 26.47 -55.37
C MET A 57 -26.84 27.18 -54.94
N ASN A 58 -25.77 26.42 -54.66
CA ASN A 58 -24.45 26.98 -54.31
C ASN A 58 -23.76 27.69 -55.47
N ALA A 59 -24.09 27.36 -56.72
CA ALA A 59 -23.48 27.94 -57.91
C ALA A 59 -24.18 29.22 -58.38
N ASP A 60 -25.46 29.41 -58.07
CA ASP A 60 -26.27 30.53 -58.56
C ASP A 60 -27.27 31.02 -57.48
N PRO A 61 -27.09 32.24 -56.91
CA PRO A 61 -27.99 32.79 -55.90
C PRO A 61 -29.46 32.92 -56.33
N ALA A 62 -29.72 33.09 -57.64
CA ALA A 62 -31.09 33.15 -58.15
C ALA A 62 -31.75 31.76 -58.12
N VAL A 63 -30.98 30.71 -58.39
CA VAL A 63 -31.42 29.32 -58.25
C VAL A 63 -31.60 28.98 -56.77
N ASP A 64 -30.69 29.40 -55.88
CA ASP A 64 -30.85 29.23 -54.44
C ASP A 64 -32.17 29.81 -53.95
N THR A 65 -32.46 31.08 -54.28
CA THR A 65 -33.72 31.75 -53.90
C THR A 65 -34.94 30.98 -54.43
N ALA A 66 -34.89 30.53 -55.69
CA ALA A 66 -36.01 29.85 -56.33
C ALA A 66 -36.27 28.43 -55.78
N LEU A 67 -35.21 27.70 -55.40
CA LEU A 67 -35.30 26.33 -54.87
C LEU A 67 -35.47 26.28 -53.36
N TYR A 68 -35.00 27.30 -52.63
CA TYR A 68 -35.17 27.40 -51.20
C TYR A 68 -36.63 27.68 -50.82
N LEU A 69 -37.37 28.47 -51.60
CA LEU A 69 -38.79 28.76 -51.31
C LEU A 69 -39.67 27.48 -51.22
N PRO A 70 -39.56 26.48 -52.11
CA PRO A 70 -40.17 25.17 -51.92
C PRO A 70 -39.73 24.44 -50.64
N LEU A 71 -38.43 24.45 -50.32
CA LEU A 71 -37.91 23.81 -49.09
C LEU A 71 -38.47 24.49 -47.83
N GLU A 72 -38.52 25.82 -47.81
CA GLU A 72 -39.09 26.61 -46.73
C GLU A 72 -40.58 26.31 -46.53
N ARG A 73 -41.34 26.16 -47.62
CA ARG A 73 -42.74 25.70 -47.53
C ARG A 73 -42.84 24.27 -47.00
N ALA A 74 -41.96 23.38 -47.46
CA ALA A 74 -41.94 21.99 -47.03
C ALA A 74 -41.59 21.85 -45.53
N LEU A 75 -40.86 22.80 -44.92
CA LEU A 75 -40.62 22.82 -43.46
C LEU A 75 -41.93 22.83 -42.65
N SER A 76 -43.02 23.39 -43.19
CA SER A 76 -44.30 23.42 -42.50
C SER A 76 -45.17 22.17 -42.70
N VAL A 77 -44.79 21.28 -43.62
CA VAL A 77 -45.61 20.11 -44.03
C VAL A 77 -44.88 18.80 -43.76
N GLU A 78 -43.61 18.72 -44.12
CA GLU A 78 -42.73 17.56 -44.04
C GLU A 78 -41.31 17.97 -43.60
N PRO A 79 -41.15 18.57 -42.41
CA PRO A 79 -39.85 19.09 -41.96
C PRO A 79 -38.76 18.02 -41.88
N ASP A 80 -39.12 16.76 -41.65
CA ASP A 80 -38.21 15.63 -41.63
C ASP A 80 -37.61 15.33 -43.02
N ALA A 81 -38.39 15.57 -44.10
CA ALA A 81 -37.93 15.49 -45.49
C ALA A 81 -36.88 16.55 -45.77
N VAL A 82 -37.15 17.77 -45.33
CA VAL A 82 -36.21 18.88 -45.45
C VAL A 82 -34.96 18.62 -44.61
N TYR A 83 -35.09 18.04 -43.41
CA TYR A 83 -33.94 17.64 -42.59
C TYR A 83 -33.06 16.61 -43.31
N ALA A 84 -33.66 15.55 -43.86
CA ALA A 84 -32.92 14.53 -44.61
C ALA A 84 -32.22 15.11 -45.85
N PHE A 85 -32.92 16.00 -46.59
CA PHE A 85 -32.36 16.74 -47.73
C PHE A 85 -31.12 17.53 -47.30
N VAL A 86 -31.25 18.38 -46.28
CA VAL A 86 -30.16 19.27 -45.87
C VAL A 86 -29.00 18.49 -45.26
N ARG A 87 -29.28 17.43 -44.49
CA ARG A 87 -28.26 16.56 -43.90
C ARG A 87 -27.38 15.90 -44.97
N ALA A 88 -27.97 15.44 -46.08
CA ALA A 88 -27.23 14.86 -47.20
C ALA A 88 -26.25 15.86 -47.85
N VAL A 89 -26.52 17.16 -47.74
CA VAL A 89 -25.70 18.24 -48.29
C VAL A 89 -24.57 18.66 -47.35
N VAL A 90 -24.85 18.76 -46.04
CA VAL A 90 -23.88 19.24 -45.04
C VAL A 90 -22.72 18.25 -44.85
N GLY A 91 -22.92 16.95 -45.11
CA GLY A 91 -21.90 15.90 -44.95
C GLY A 91 -20.66 16.01 -45.85
N GLU A 92 -20.75 16.68 -47.01
CA GLU A 92 -19.68 16.72 -48.03
C GLU A 92 -19.15 18.13 -48.33
N ALA A 93 -19.83 19.18 -47.84
CA ALA A 93 -19.52 20.56 -48.19
C ALA A 93 -18.34 21.13 -47.36
N GLY A 94 -17.35 21.74 -48.02
CA GLY A 94 -16.25 22.50 -47.40
C GLY A 94 -16.70 23.84 -46.78
N GLU A 95 -15.89 24.90 -46.91
CA GLU A 95 -16.05 26.22 -46.24
C GLU A 95 -17.42 26.94 -46.42
N ARG A 96 -18.30 26.48 -47.32
CA ARG A 96 -19.67 26.99 -47.54
C ARG A 96 -20.73 26.39 -46.59
N THR A 97 -20.27 25.84 -45.47
CA THR A 97 -21.04 25.11 -44.45
C THR A 97 -21.98 25.99 -43.63
N ALA A 98 -21.80 27.31 -43.56
CA ALA A 98 -22.61 28.16 -42.67
C ALA A 98 -24.10 28.23 -43.05
N VAL A 99 -24.43 28.55 -44.30
CA VAL A 99 -25.84 28.68 -44.75
C VAL A 99 -26.58 27.35 -44.64
N TRP A 100 -25.94 26.25 -45.04
CA TRP A 100 -26.54 24.91 -44.94
C TRP A 100 -26.67 24.42 -43.49
N ARG A 101 -25.77 24.82 -42.58
CA ARG A 101 -25.93 24.57 -41.14
C ARG A 101 -27.13 25.32 -40.56
N GLU A 102 -27.35 26.58 -40.93
CA GLU A 102 -28.54 27.32 -40.48
C GLU A 102 -29.82 26.69 -41.03
N ARG A 103 -29.82 26.23 -42.29
CA ARG A 103 -30.93 25.47 -42.86
C ARG A 103 -31.14 24.13 -42.14
N LEU A 104 -30.07 23.45 -41.74
CA LEU A 104 -30.13 22.21 -40.98
C LEU A 104 -30.73 22.45 -39.59
N LYS A 105 -30.30 23.51 -38.89
CA LYS A 105 -30.86 23.92 -37.60
C LYS A 105 -32.35 24.20 -37.71
N ALA A 106 -32.77 24.97 -38.72
CA ALA A 106 -34.18 25.27 -38.96
C ALA A 106 -35.00 24.00 -39.23
N ALA A 107 -34.50 23.09 -40.06
CA ALA A 107 -35.16 21.83 -40.36
C ALA A 107 -35.22 20.88 -39.16
N ALA A 108 -34.13 20.77 -38.40
CA ALA A 108 -34.07 19.98 -37.17
C ALA A 108 -35.04 20.51 -36.11
N LEU A 109 -35.09 21.83 -35.94
CA LEU A 109 -36.01 22.48 -34.99
C LEU A 109 -37.47 22.27 -35.40
N ALA A 110 -37.82 22.47 -36.67
CA ALA A 110 -39.18 22.25 -37.17
C ALA A 110 -39.59 20.77 -37.03
N SER A 111 -38.70 19.83 -37.37
CA SER A 111 -38.96 18.39 -37.24
C SER A 111 -39.20 17.99 -35.78
N LEU A 112 -38.37 18.52 -34.88
CA LEU A 112 -38.47 18.25 -33.46
C LEU A 112 -39.73 18.89 -32.84
N GLN A 113 -40.14 20.08 -33.29
CA GLN A 113 -41.39 20.71 -32.87
C GLN A 113 -42.62 19.88 -33.25
N VAL A 114 -42.66 19.36 -34.49
CA VAL A 114 -43.72 18.45 -34.94
C VAL A 114 -43.70 17.16 -34.12
N ALA A 115 -42.52 16.56 -33.91
CA ALA A 115 -42.38 15.37 -33.07
C ALA A 115 -42.91 15.59 -31.64
N ILE A 116 -42.59 16.75 -31.03
CA ILE A 116 -43.03 17.10 -29.66
C ILE A 116 -44.53 17.36 -29.59
N SER A 117 -45.10 18.02 -30.61
CA SER A 117 -46.50 18.43 -30.60
C SER A 117 -47.45 17.28 -31.01
N ASP A 118 -47.08 16.54 -32.04
CA ASP A 118 -47.98 15.60 -32.73
C ASP A 118 -47.53 14.13 -32.63
N GLY A 119 -46.24 13.88 -32.32
CA GLY A 119 -45.68 12.53 -32.20
C GLY A 119 -45.94 11.86 -30.86
N ASP A 120 -45.46 10.62 -30.68
CA ASP A 120 -45.37 9.96 -29.37
C ASP A 120 -44.01 10.22 -28.69
N GLY A 121 -43.88 9.84 -27.41
CA GLY A 121 -42.65 10.03 -26.66
C GLY A 121 -41.44 9.32 -27.29
N GLU A 122 -41.64 8.18 -27.96
CA GLU A 122 -40.59 7.48 -28.69
C GLU A 122 -40.10 8.29 -29.90
N THR A 123 -41.01 8.90 -30.66
CA THR A 123 -40.70 9.77 -31.80
C THR A 123 -39.89 10.98 -31.36
N VAL A 124 -40.29 11.65 -30.27
CA VAL A 124 -39.53 12.76 -29.68
C VAL A 124 -38.11 12.31 -29.32
N LEU A 125 -37.99 11.18 -28.64
CA LEU A 125 -36.72 10.65 -28.19
C LEU A 125 -35.81 10.25 -29.35
N ASN A 126 -36.36 9.65 -30.41
CA ASN A 126 -35.61 9.28 -31.60
C ASN A 126 -35.05 10.50 -32.32
N TRP A 127 -35.81 11.59 -32.39
CA TRP A 127 -35.31 12.88 -32.92
C TRP A 127 -34.22 13.49 -32.04
N LEU A 128 -34.40 13.53 -30.72
CA LEU A 128 -33.37 14.04 -29.81
C LEU A 128 -32.10 13.19 -29.86
N ARG A 129 -32.22 11.86 -29.94
CA ARG A 129 -31.08 10.94 -30.12
C ARG A 129 -30.38 11.14 -31.45
N LEU A 130 -31.13 11.36 -32.53
CA LEU A 130 -30.59 11.64 -33.86
C LEU A 130 -29.75 12.92 -33.82
N ILE A 131 -30.35 14.02 -33.36
CA ILE A 131 -29.69 15.33 -33.24
C ILE A 131 -28.44 15.23 -32.35
N ALA A 132 -28.53 14.54 -31.21
CA ALA A 132 -27.41 14.35 -30.28
C ALA A 132 -26.28 13.45 -30.81
N ARG A 133 -26.50 12.70 -31.90
CA ARG A 133 -25.50 11.86 -32.56
C ARG A 133 -24.87 12.53 -33.79
N GLU A 134 -25.42 13.65 -34.25
CA GLU A 134 -24.85 14.35 -35.39
C GLU A 134 -23.46 14.91 -35.07
N PRO A 135 -22.57 15.06 -36.08
CA PRO A 135 -21.25 15.65 -35.90
C PRO A 135 -21.29 17.04 -35.25
N VAL A 136 -20.35 17.33 -34.36
CA VAL A 136 -20.22 18.66 -33.71
C VAL A 136 -20.13 19.79 -34.74
N ALA A 137 -19.55 19.52 -35.92
CA ALA A 137 -19.46 20.47 -37.02
C ALA A 137 -20.82 21.01 -37.49
N TYR A 138 -21.92 20.27 -37.28
CA TYR A 138 -23.28 20.65 -37.67
C TYR A 138 -23.88 21.71 -36.75
N ASP A 139 -23.28 21.96 -35.59
CA ASP A 139 -23.66 23.02 -34.65
C ASP A 139 -25.12 22.92 -34.17
N LEU A 140 -25.64 21.71 -33.95
CA LEU A 140 -27.02 21.49 -33.51
C LEU A 140 -27.24 21.56 -32.00
N SER A 141 -26.24 22.01 -31.23
CA SER A 141 -26.30 22.06 -29.76
C SER A 141 -27.47 22.89 -29.25
N ASP A 142 -27.72 24.07 -29.83
CA ASP A 142 -28.83 24.96 -29.43
C ASP A 142 -30.20 24.36 -29.75
N VAL A 143 -30.30 23.63 -30.87
CA VAL A 143 -31.52 22.90 -31.25
C VAL A 143 -31.79 21.78 -30.26
N LEU A 144 -30.75 21.03 -29.85
CA LEU A 144 -30.87 19.98 -28.85
C LEU A 144 -31.32 20.57 -27.51
N ILE A 145 -30.70 21.66 -27.04
CA ILE A 145 -31.07 22.36 -25.81
C ILE A 145 -32.53 22.84 -25.84
N SER A 146 -32.92 23.52 -26.92
CA SER A 146 -34.30 24.00 -27.11
C SER A 146 -35.29 22.83 -27.17
N GLY A 147 -34.88 21.74 -27.80
CA GLY A 147 -35.59 20.47 -27.88
C GLY A 147 -35.87 19.85 -26.52
N PHE A 148 -34.86 19.77 -25.65
CA PHE A 148 -35.01 19.29 -24.28
C PHE A 148 -36.00 20.15 -23.50
N ALA A 149 -35.86 21.48 -23.55
CA ALA A 149 -36.76 22.40 -22.86
C ALA A 149 -38.22 22.28 -23.35
N ALA A 150 -38.43 22.10 -24.65
CA ALA A 150 -39.75 21.90 -25.22
C ALA A 150 -40.35 20.54 -24.82
N ALA A 151 -39.56 19.47 -24.89
CA ALA A 151 -40.00 18.12 -24.53
C ALA A 151 -40.25 17.95 -23.02
N GLN A 152 -39.55 18.72 -22.18
CA GLN A 152 -39.69 18.70 -20.72
C GLN A 152 -41.13 18.93 -20.25
N ASN A 153 -41.86 19.87 -20.85
CA ASN A 153 -43.25 20.14 -20.47
C ASN A 153 -44.15 18.92 -20.63
N ARG A 154 -43.96 18.17 -21.73
CA ARG A 154 -44.70 16.95 -22.03
C ARG A 154 -44.27 15.79 -21.13
N ALA A 155 -42.98 15.70 -20.85
CA ALA A 155 -42.42 14.67 -19.99
C ALA A 155 -42.96 14.70 -18.54
N ARG A 156 -43.46 15.84 -18.05
CA ARG A 156 -44.14 15.93 -16.74
C ARG A 156 -45.37 15.02 -16.61
N SER A 157 -45.95 14.57 -17.72
CA SER A 157 -47.09 13.66 -17.76
C SER A 157 -46.77 12.29 -18.38
N GLU A 158 -45.54 12.06 -18.85
CA GLU A 158 -45.14 10.85 -19.56
C GLU A 158 -43.86 10.26 -18.90
N PRO A 159 -43.99 9.26 -18.00
CA PRO A 159 -42.86 8.69 -17.26
C PRO A 159 -41.72 8.17 -18.13
N ASP A 160 -42.04 7.45 -19.21
CA ASP A 160 -41.03 6.87 -20.10
C ASP A 160 -40.25 7.95 -20.86
N LEU A 161 -40.93 9.04 -21.24
CA LEU A 161 -40.29 10.20 -21.85
C LEU A 161 -39.43 10.94 -20.82
N ALA A 162 -39.93 11.18 -19.61
CA ALA A 162 -39.15 11.79 -18.53
C ALA A 162 -37.85 11.04 -18.24
N ARG A 163 -37.96 9.73 -18.03
CA ARG A 163 -36.80 8.84 -17.85
C ARG A 163 -35.85 8.97 -19.03
N SER A 164 -36.36 8.82 -20.25
CA SER A 164 -35.52 8.86 -21.44
C SER A 164 -34.81 10.19 -21.68
N LEU A 165 -35.49 11.32 -21.39
CA LEU A 165 -34.90 12.65 -21.48
C LEU A 165 -33.76 12.80 -20.47
N VAL A 166 -33.98 12.44 -19.20
CA VAL A 166 -32.95 12.54 -18.17
C VAL A 166 -31.74 11.68 -18.50
N LEU A 167 -31.97 10.44 -18.96
CA LEU A 167 -30.88 9.55 -19.36
C LEU A 167 -30.11 10.07 -20.58
N LEU A 168 -30.80 10.62 -21.57
CA LEU A 168 -30.16 11.20 -22.74
C LEU A 168 -29.35 12.46 -22.37
N ALA A 169 -29.89 13.32 -21.50
CA ALA A 169 -29.21 14.51 -21.00
C ALA A 169 -27.95 14.12 -20.20
N ALA A 170 -28.06 13.15 -19.30
CA ALA A 170 -26.92 12.63 -18.53
C ALA A 170 -25.79 12.12 -19.45
N LYS A 171 -26.14 11.47 -20.57
CA LYS A 171 -25.17 10.93 -21.53
C LYS A 171 -24.56 11.97 -22.46
N ARG A 172 -25.37 12.91 -22.96
CA ARG A 172 -25.01 13.76 -24.13
C ARG A 172 -24.87 15.24 -23.80
N THR A 173 -25.59 15.73 -22.79
CA THR A 173 -25.60 17.16 -22.46
C THR A 173 -25.70 17.35 -20.94
N PRO A 174 -24.63 17.03 -20.18
CA PRO A 174 -24.65 17.07 -18.72
C PRO A 174 -25.06 18.43 -18.13
N VAL A 175 -24.82 19.52 -18.86
CA VAL A 175 -25.20 20.89 -18.48
C VAL A 175 -26.73 21.04 -18.33
N LEU A 176 -27.52 20.33 -19.13
CA LEU A 176 -28.99 20.38 -19.03
C LEU A 176 -29.54 19.51 -17.92
N LEU A 177 -28.77 18.53 -17.45
CA LEU A 177 -29.23 17.59 -16.45
C LEU A 177 -29.63 18.31 -15.15
N ASP A 178 -28.89 19.32 -14.72
CA ASP A 178 -29.23 20.10 -13.52
C ASP A 178 -30.56 20.85 -13.68
N THR A 179 -30.82 21.38 -14.89
CA THR A 179 -32.07 22.08 -15.19
C THR A 179 -33.25 21.11 -15.19
N LEU A 180 -33.09 19.92 -15.76
CA LEU A 180 -34.11 18.88 -15.78
C LEU A 180 -34.39 18.33 -14.37
N LEU A 181 -33.34 18.07 -13.59
CA LEU A 181 -33.48 17.54 -12.23
C LEU A 181 -34.04 18.57 -11.24
N SER A 182 -33.97 19.87 -11.55
CA SER A 182 -34.58 20.94 -10.74
C SER A 182 -36.08 21.11 -10.97
N ASP A 183 -36.66 20.43 -11.97
CA ASP A 183 -38.10 20.46 -12.25
C ASP A 183 -38.84 19.40 -11.42
N ASP A 184 -39.59 19.84 -10.42
CA ASP A 184 -40.37 18.96 -9.54
C ASP A 184 -41.38 18.10 -10.29
N GLY A 185 -41.99 18.62 -11.36
CA GLY A 185 -42.97 17.90 -12.17
C GLY A 185 -42.31 16.79 -12.98
N LEU A 186 -41.10 17.01 -13.48
CA LEU A 186 -40.33 15.98 -14.16
C LEU A 186 -39.82 14.93 -13.16
N ARG A 187 -39.30 15.39 -12.01
CA ARG A 187 -38.77 14.52 -10.96
C ARG A 187 -39.82 13.56 -10.39
N ALA A 188 -41.07 14.02 -10.25
CA ALA A 188 -42.17 13.19 -9.81
C ALA A 188 -42.46 11.98 -10.73
N GLN A 189 -41.96 11.99 -11.97
CA GLN A 189 -42.13 10.91 -12.94
C GLN A 189 -40.95 9.93 -12.99
N LEU A 190 -39.86 10.21 -12.26
CA LEU A 190 -38.65 9.39 -12.28
C LEU A 190 -38.60 8.45 -11.07
N PRO A 191 -37.98 7.27 -11.19
CA PRO A 191 -37.69 6.43 -10.04
C PRO A 191 -36.82 7.18 -9.02
N GLU A 192 -37.19 7.10 -7.74
CA GLU A 192 -36.49 7.80 -6.65
C GLU A 192 -35.00 7.43 -6.60
N SER A 193 -34.66 6.16 -6.79
CA SER A 193 -33.28 5.67 -6.83
C SER A 193 -32.44 6.32 -7.94
N LEU A 194 -33.03 6.59 -9.12
CA LEU A 194 -32.35 7.27 -10.22
C LEU A 194 -32.16 8.75 -9.91
N CYS A 195 -33.16 9.39 -9.30
CA CYS A 195 -33.09 10.79 -8.89
C CYS A 195 -32.01 11.02 -7.84
N GLU A 196 -31.99 10.22 -6.78
CA GLU A 196 -31.00 10.31 -5.71
C GLU A 196 -29.58 10.07 -6.25
N ALA A 197 -29.41 9.08 -7.12
CA ALA A 197 -28.12 8.78 -7.73
C ALA A 197 -27.61 9.93 -8.61
N LEU A 198 -28.48 10.54 -9.41
CA LEU A 198 -28.09 11.67 -10.27
C LEU A 198 -27.91 12.97 -9.46
N GLN A 199 -28.76 13.28 -8.49
CA GLN A 199 -28.68 14.55 -7.76
C GLN A 199 -27.59 14.54 -6.68
N HIS A 200 -27.49 13.46 -5.93
CA HIS A 200 -26.69 13.40 -4.71
C HIS A 200 -25.55 12.38 -4.79
N GLY A 201 -25.50 11.57 -5.84
CA GLY A 201 -24.52 10.50 -5.95
C GLY A 201 -24.69 9.45 -4.85
N VAL A 202 -25.93 9.14 -4.50
CA VAL A 202 -26.31 8.14 -3.49
C VAL A 202 -27.10 7.01 -4.14
N GLY A 203 -26.82 5.77 -3.76
CA GLY A 203 -27.56 4.60 -4.23
C GLY A 203 -26.72 3.32 -4.19
N ASP A 204 -27.33 2.21 -4.60
CA ASP A 204 -26.62 0.95 -4.84
C ASP A 204 -26.11 0.92 -6.30
N PRO A 205 -24.79 0.92 -6.54
CA PRO A 205 -24.23 0.92 -7.89
C PRO A 205 -24.64 -0.31 -8.72
N LEU A 206 -24.82 -1.48 -8.09
CA LEU A 206 -25.21 -2.69 -8.79
C LEU A 206 -26.70 -2.69 -9.15
N ALA A 207 -27.56 -2.20 -8.25
CA ALA A 207 -28.97 -2.00 -8.58
C ALA A 207 -29.12 -1.03 -9.75
N LEU A 208 -28.36 0.08 -9.75
CA LEU A 208 -28.39 1.05 -10.85
C LEU A 208 -27.92 0.45 -12.18
N LEU A 209 -26.88 -0.39 -12.17
CA LEU A 209 -26.40 -1.10 -13.34
C LEU A 209 -27.46 -2.08 -13.88
N ASN A 210 -28.11 -2.83 -13.00
CA ASN A 210 -29.11 -3.84 -13.39
C ASN A 210 -30.42 -3.21 -13.89
N ASP A 211 -30.90 -2.15 -13.24
CA ASP A 211 -32.20 -1.55 -13.52
C ASP A 211 -32.18 -0.57 -14.71
N PHE A 212 -31.02 0.07 -14.95
CA PHE A 212 -30.88 1.12 -15.95
C PHE A 212 -29.82 0.86 -17.03
N GLY A 213 -28.99 -0.18 -16.87
CA GLY A 213 -27.99 -0.60 -17.84
C GLY A 213 -26.66 0.18 -17.75
N ALA A 214 -25.64 -0.36 -18.43
CA ALA A 214 -24.25 0.10 -18.34
C ALA A 214 -24.04 1.57 -18.75
N GLU A 215 -24.74 2.04 -19.79
CA GLU A 215 -24.58 3.44 -20.23
C GLU A 215 -25.04 4.44 -19.16
N VAL A 216 -26.15 4.14 -18.50
CA VAL A 216 -26.71 5.00 -17.44
C VAL A 216 -25.84 4.94 -16.20
N PHE A 217 -25.42 3.74 -15.81
CA PHE A 217 -24.48 3.53 -14.72
C PHE A 217 -23.20 4.36 -14.89
N LEU A 218 -22.56 4.33 -16.07
CA LEU A 218 -21.36 5.11 -16.36
C LEU A 218 -21.61 6.62 -16.32
N ALA A 219 -22.78 7.09 -16.80
CA ALA A 219 -23.14 8.50 -16.74
C ALA A 219 -23.36 8.97 -15.30
N ILE A 220 -24.02 8.16 -14.47
CA ILE A 220 -24.22 8.41 -13.04
C ILE A 220 -22.86 8.50 -12.34
N LEU A 221 -21.96 7.52 -12.53
CA LEU A 221 -20.64 7.54 -11.90
C LEU A 221 -19.76 8.69 -12.39
N SER A 222 -19.83 9.04 -13.67
CA SER A 222 -19.13 10.22 -14.20
C SER A 222 -19.61 11.50 -13.54
N ARG A 223 -20.92 11.60 -13.26
CA ARG A 223 -21.47 12.73 -12.53
C ARG A 223 -21.12 12.71 -11.05
N ALA A 224 -21.23 11.57 -10.38
CA ALA A 224 -20.83 11.39 -8.99
C ALA A 224 -19.35 11.77 -8.80
N THR A 225 -18.50 11.44 -9.77
CA THR A 225 -17.09 11.85 -9.82
C THR A 225 -16.97 13.38 -9.91
N GLY A 226 -17.73 14.04 -10.79
CA GLY A 226 -17.75 15.50 -10.88
C GLY A 226 -18.27 16.20 -9.63
N LEU A 227 -19.21 15.58 -8.91
CA LEU A 227 -19.76 16.07 -7.64
C LEU A 227 -18.90 15.68 -6.42
N ARG A 228 -17.88 14.83 -6.60
CA ARG A 228 -17.11 14.19 -5.53
C ARG A 228 -17.99 13.45 -4.51
N ALA A 229 -19.05 12.80 -5.00
CA ALA A 229 -19.99 12.03 -4.20
C ALA A 229 -19.47 10.60 -3.99
N ALA A 230 -18.87 10.36 -2.83
CA ALA A 230 -18.28 9.08 -2.43
C ALA A 230 -19.22 7.84 -2.44
N PRO A 231 -20.51 7.93 -2.05
CA PRO A 231 -21.32 6.72 -1.78
C PRO A 231 -21.49 5.75 -2.96
N LEU A 232 -21.49 6.24 -4.20
CA LEU A 232 -21.61 5.40 -5.39
C LEU A 232 -20.30 4.78 -5.87
N LEU A 233 -19.16 5.26 -5.38
CA LEU A 233 -17.84 4.77 -5.75
C LEU A 233 -17.38 3.72 -4.74
N SER A 234 -17.97 2.54 -4.81
CA SER A 234 -17.53 1.35 -4.08
C SER A 234 -16.48 0.56 -4.88
N ALA A 235 -15.80 -0.38 -4.24
CA ALA A 235 -14.91 -1.35 -4.91
C ALA A 235 -15.63 -2.08 -6.07
N GLU A 236 -16.86 -2.56 -5.83
CA GLU A 236 -17.66 -3.24 -6.84
C GLU A 236 -17.97 -2.34 -8.05
N SER A 237 -18.28 -1.06 -7.80
CA SER A 237 -18.54 -0.12 -8.88
C SER A 237 -17.31 0.09 -9.77
N VAL A 238 -16.11 0.17 -9.17
CA VAL A 238 -14.84 0.30 -9.87
C VAL A 238 -14.56 -0.94 -10.70
N GLU A 239 -14.74 -2.13 -10.14
CA GLU A 239 -14.57 -3.40 -10.86
C GLU A 239 -15.51 -3.50 -12.07
N ARG A 240 -16.76 -3.04 -11.93
CA ARG A 240 -17.72 -3.01 -13.05
C ARG A 240 -17.31 -2.01 -14.13
N VAL A 241 -16.86 -0.81 -13.76
CA VAL A 241 -16.32 0.15 -14.73
C VAL A 241 -15.13 -0.46 -15.48
N TRP A 242 -14.24 -1.15 -14.77
CA TRP A 242 -13.08 -1.80 -15.37
C TRP A 242 -13.47 -2.91 -16.35
N ALA A 243 -14.39 -3.79 -15.95
CA ALA A 243 -14.92 -4.84 -16.81
C ALA A 243 -15.58 -4.29 -18.09
N LEU A 244 -16.31 -3.17 -17.97
CA LEU A 244 -16.92 -2.49 -19.12
C LEU A 244 -15.88 -1.86 -20.06
N ALA A 245 -14.75 -1.37 -19.53
CA ALA A 245 -13.67 -0.80 -20.34
C ALA A 245 -12.97 -1.83 -21.24
N GLY A 246 -12.97 -3.11 -20.83
CA GLY A 246 -12.42 -4.21 -21.63
C GLY A 246 -13.37 -4.79 -22.69
N GLY A 247 -14.62 -4.34 -22.75
CA GLY A 247 -15.60 -4.81 -23.74
C GLY A 247 -15.41 -4.23 -25.15
N GLU A 248 -16.07 -4.82 -26.15
CA GLU A 248 -16.06 -4.31 -27.54
C GLU A 248 -17.18 -3.29 -27.83
N ASP A 249 -18.10 -3.11 -26.88
CA ASP A 249 -19.29 -2.27 -27.05
C ASP A 249 -18.99 -0.77 -26.87
N GLY A 250 -19.95 0.07 -27.30
CA GLY A 250 -19.86 1.54 -27.15
C GLY A 250 -19.70 2.04 -25.71
N THR A 251 -19.93 1.20 -24.69
CA THR A 251 -19.68 1.48 -23.28
C THR A 251 -18.21 1.50 -22.91
N ALA A 252 -17.35 0.77 -23.63
CA ALA A 252 -15.93 0.67 -23.33
C ALA A 252 -15.21 2.02 -23.39
N ALA A 253 -15.50 2.82 -24.42
CA ALA A 253 -14.95 4.17 -24.55
C ALA A 253 -15.40 5.11 -23.42
N ALA A 254 -16.64 4.96 -22.93
CA ALA A 254 -17.16 5.75 -21.82
C ALA A 254 -16.53 5.35 -20.48
N ALA A 255 -16.38 4.05 -20.23
CA ALA A 255 -15.70 3.51 -19.06
C ALA A 255 -14.22 3.92 -19.04
N GLU A 256 -13.52 3.80 -20.16
CA GLU A 256 -12.12 4.23 -20.29
C GLU A 256 -11.96 5.74 -20.06
N LYS A 257 -12.91 6.56 -20.53
CA LYS A 257 -12.93 8.00 -20.23
C LYS A 257 -13.09 8.27 -18.74
N LEU A 258 -13.93 7.50 -18.05
CA LEU A 258 -14.13 7.63 -16.60
C LEU A 258 -12.86 7.24 -15.83
N ILE A 259 -12.23 6.12 -16.18
CA ILE A 259 -10.94 5.69 -15.60
C ILE A 259 -9.87 6.77 -15.79
N LYS A 260 -9.76 7.34 -17.00
CA LYS A 260 -8.84 8.45 -17.28
C LYS A 260 -9.14 9.67 -16.41
N THR A 261 -10.42 9.95 -16.14
CA THR A 261 -10.85 11.05 -15.28
C THR A 261 -10.38 10.82 -13.83
N TRP A 262 -10.48 9.59 -13.31
CA TRP A 262 -9.98 9.25 -11.98
C TRP A 262 -8.44 9.34 -11.88
N SER A 263 -7.71 9.05 -12.95
CA SER A 263 -6.25 9.23 -12.99
C SER A 263 -5.78 10.65 -13.31
N ALA A 264 -6.71 11.56 -13.63
CA ALA A 264 -6.39 12.93 -14.00
C ALA A 264 -5.99 13.78 -12.78
N SER A 265 -5.85 15.09 -12.97
CA SER A 265 -5.15 16.06 -12.10
C SER A 265 -5.54 16.10 -10.62
N ASP A 266 -6.71 15.60 -10.24
CA ASP A 266 -7.28 15.85 -8.92
C ASP A 266 -6.86 14.79 -7.89
N PRO A 267 -6.61 15.16 -6.62
CA PRO A 267 -6.43 14.20 -5.54
C PRO A 267 -7.66 13.28 -5.37
N LEU A 268 -7.41 12.04 -4.94
CA LEU A 268 -8.44 11.03 -4.69
C LEU A 268 -8.86 10.95 -3.21
N ASP A 269 -8.71 12.02 -2.44
CA ASP A 269 -9.02 12.10 -1.01
C ASP A 269 -10.52 11.92 -0.70
N TRP A 270 -11.39 12.33 -1.62
CA TRP A 270 -12.84 12.19 -1.53
C TRP A 270 -13.37 10.79 -1.86
N MET A 271 -12.57 9.93 -2.50
CA MET A 271 -12.97 8.58 -2.88
C MET A 271 -12.81 7.60 -1.70
N PRO A 272 -13.74 6.65 -1.50
CA PRO A 272 -13.62 5.63 -0.46
C PRO A 272 -12.34 4.80 -0.60
N ALA A 273 -11.78 4.39 0.54
CA ALA A 273 -10.57 3.59 0.62
C ALA A 273 -10.67 2.30 -0.21
N GLU A 274 -11.75 1.53 -0.05
CA GLU A 274 -11.94 0.29 -0.82
C GLU A 274 -11.96 0.51 -2.35
N ALA A 275 -12.47 1.64 -2.81
CA ALA A 275 -12.57 1.94 -4.23
C ALA A 275 -11.21 2.36 -4.81
N VAL A 276 -10.40 3.10 -4.05
CA VAL A 276 -9.01 3.40 -4.44
C VAL A 276 -8.17 2.12 -4.48
N ALA A 277 -8.33 1.23 -3.48
CA ALA A 277 -7.65 -0.08 -3.49
C ALA A 277 -8.08 -0.93 -4.70
N ALA A 278 -9.38 -0.96 -5.04
CA ALA A 278 -9.87 -1.64 -6.23
C ALA A 278 -9.29 -1.05 -7.53
N LEU A 279 -9.12 0.29 -7.61
CA LEU A 279 -8.47 0.94 -8.75
C LEU A 279 -7.00 0.52 -8.89
N PHE A 280 -6.24 0.48 -7.78
CA PHE A 280 -4.86 0.00 -7.80
C PHE A 280 -4.79 -1.47 -8.23
N THR A 281 -5.64 -2.32 -7.64
CA THR A 281 -5.72 -3.75 -8.00
C THR A 281 -6.00 -3.93 -9.49
N ALA A 282 -7.01 -3.26 -10.02
CA ALA A 282 -7.42 -3.41 -11.42
C ALA A 282 -6.36 -2.87 -12.39
N ALA A 283 -5.73 -1.72 -12.10
CA ALA A 283 -4.64 -1.17 -12.91
C ALA A 283 -3.44 -2.13 -12.97
N LEU A 284 -3.07 -2.73 -11.84
CA LEU A 284 -1.97 -3.67 -11.76
C LEU A 284 -2.30 -5.03 -12.38
N LEU A 285 -3.53 -5.52 -12.24
CA LEU A 285 -3.99 -6.78 -12.84
C LEU A 285 -3.90 -6.71 -14.38
N ASP A 286 -4.33 -5.60 -14.96
CA ASP A 286 -4.31 -5.35 -16.41
C ASP A 286 -2.98 -4.84 -16.95
N ARG A 287 -1.92 -4.82 -16.12
CA ARG A 287 -0.56 -4.40 -16.52
C ARG A 287 -0.48 -2.95 -17.01
N ARG A 288 -1.38 -2.07 -16.54
CA ARG A 288 -1.40 -0.63 -16.82
C ARG A 288 -0.61 0.16 -15.78
N ASP A 289 0.70 -0.09 -15.75
CA ASP A 289 1.60 0.49 -14.75
C ASP A 289 1.65 2.03 -14.83
N ASP A 290 1.49 2.60 -16.03
CA ASP A 290 1.37 4.05 -16.26
C ASP A 290 0.19 4.67 -15.50
N LEU A 291 -0.97 4.01 -15.59
CA LEU A 291 -2.19 4.42 -14.91
C LEU A 291 -2.07 4.22 -13.40
N PHE A 292 -1.47 3.11 -12.97
CA PHE A 292 -1.20 2.84 -11.57
C PHE A 292 -0.35 3.95 -10.94
N TYR A 293 0.76 4.35 -11.57
CA TYR A 293 1.60 5.43 -11.03
C TYR A 293 0.90 6.79 -11.04
N ALA A 294 0.04 7.06 -12.04
CA ALA A 294 -0.80 8.24 -12.02
C ALA A 294 -1.72 8.24 -10.78
N LEU A 295 -2.39 7.13 -10.49
CA LEU A 295 -3.27 6.97 -9.32
C LEU A 295 -2.49 7.06 -7.99
N VAL A 296 -1.28 6.48 -7.93
CA VAL A 296 -0.37 6.58 -6.78
C VAL A 296 -0.05 8.04 -6.48
N SER A 297 0.30 8.81 -7.51
CA SER A 297 0.60 10.23 -7.37
C SER A 297 -0.57 11.03 -6.78
N ARG A 298 -1.82 10.69 -7.17
CA ARG A 298 -3.04 11.35 -6.65
C ARG A 298 -3.44 10.91 -5.24
N SER A 299 -2.95 9.76 -4.80
CA SER A 299 -3.29 9.16 -3.50
C SER A 299 -2.20 9.36 -2.46
N ALA A 300 -0.99 9.80 -2.85
CA ALA A 300 0.18 9.90 -1.97
C ALA A 300 -0.03 10.82 -0.75
N ALA A 301 -0.94 11.80 -0.83
CA ALA A 301 -1.26 12.68 0.29
C ALA A 301 -2.27 12.09 1.30
N ARG A 302 -2.83 10.91 1.01
CA ARG A 302 -3.83 10.29 1.88
C ARG A 302 -3.18 9.66 3.12
N PRO A 303 -3.81 9.75 4.31
CA PRO A 303 -3.28 9.13 5.52
C PRO A 303 -3.29 7.59 5.46
N ASP A 304 -4.17 7.00 4.66
CA ASP A 304 -4.30 5.56 4.42
C ASP A 304 -3.58 5.11 3.13
N PHE A 305 -2.71 5.93 2.55
CA PHE A 305 -2.04 5.64 1.29
C PHE A 305 -1.24 4.31 1.32
N VAL A 306 -0.45 4.09 2.36
CA VAL A 306 0.36 2.88 2.54
C VAL A 306 -0.47 1.59 2.56
N PRO A 307 -1.50 1.45 3.42
CA PRO A 307 -2.34 0.25 3.42
C PRO A 307 -3.13 0.08 2.12
N LEU A 308 -3.57 1.17 1.47
CA LEU A 308 -4.22 1.10 0.16
C LEU A 308 -3.29 0.54 -0.93
N LEU A 309 -2.04 1.02 -0.97
CA LEU A 309 -1.04 0.57 -1.92
C LEU A 309 -0.69 -0.91 -1.70
N ALA A 310 -0.52 -1.33 -0.45
CA ALA A 310 -0.29 -2.72 -0.10
C ALA A 310 -1.46 -3.63 -0.53
N ALA A 311 -2.70 -3.22 -0.22
CA ALA A 311 -3.91 -3.96 -0.62
C ALA A 311 -4.04 -4.09 -2.15
N GLY A 312 -3.76 -2.99 -2.87
CA GLY A 312 -3.75 -2.98 -4.34
C GLY A 312 -2.73 -3.94 -4.94
N VAL A 313 -1.50 -3.91 -4.43
CA VAL A 313 -0.43 -4.81 -4.88
C VAL A 313 -0.75 -6.26 -4.54
N SER A 314 -1.20 -6.56 -3.32
CA SER A 314 -1.56 -7.94 -2.93
C SER A 314 -2.73 -8.49 -3.74
N GLY A 315 -3.75 -7.66 -4.01
CA GLY A 315 -4.95 -8.05 -4.75
C GLY A 315 -4.71 -8.29 -6.24
N SER A 316 -3.67 -7.67 -6.81
CA SER A 316 -3.36 -7.73 -8.25
C SER A 316 -2.75 -9.05 -8.73
N GLY A 317 -2.32 -9.92 -7.82
CA GLY A 317 -1.61 -11.16 -8.15
C GLY A 317 -0.18 -10.96 -8.69
N ARG A 318 0.39 -9.75 -8.56
CA ARG A 318 1.79 -9.46 -8.89
C ARG A 318 2.74 -10.23 -7.97
N GLY A 319 3.82 -10.74 -8.53
CA GLY A 319 4.83 -11.50 -7.77
C GLY A 319 5.74 -10.60 -6.93
N THR A 320 6.50 -11.20 -6.02
CA THR A 320 7.44 -10.52 -5.10
C THR A 320 8.38 -9.55 -5.81
N ALA A 321 9.00 -9.96 -6.93
CA ALA A 321 9.93 -9.13 -7.69
C ALA A 321 9.26 -7.88 -8.28
N GLU A 322 8.00 -8.01 -8.73
CA GLU A 322 7.23 -6.91 -9.29
C GLU A 322 6.79 -5.95 -8.18
N ALA A 323 6.31 -6.46 -7.05
CA ALA A 323 5.96 -5.66 -5.88
C ALA A 323 7.16 -4.83 -5.36
N LEU A 324 8.36 -5.42 -5.33
CA LEU A 324 9.60 -4.71 -5.01
C LEU A 324 9.89 -3.58 -6.00
N ALA A 325 9.75 -3.84 -7.30
CA ALA A 325 9.95 -2.83 -8.34
C ALA A 325 8.93 -1.67 -8.23
N LEU A 326 7.65 -1.99 -8.00
CA LEU A 326 6.58 -1.00 -7.82
C LEU A 326 6.86 -0.10 -6.61
N THR A 327 7.23 -0.70 -5.47
CA THR A 327 7.55 0.04 -4.24
C THR A 327 8.79 0.92 -4.43
N ALA A 328 9.86 0.39 -5.05
CA ALA A 328 11.06 1.13 -5.33
C ALA A 328 10.82 2.33 -6.27
N GLN A 329 9.98 2.16 -7.29
CA GLN A 329 9.62 3.25 -8.19
C GLN A 329 8.76 4.33 -7.49
N ALA A 330 7.81 3.93 -6.63
CA ALA A 330 7.05 4.87 -5.82
C ALA A 330 7.94 5.65 -4.83
N MET A 331 8.95 5.00 -4.24
CA MET A 331 9.99 5.70 -3.44
C MET A 331 10.82 6.66 -4.30
N ALA A 332 11.28 6.23 -5.47
CA ALA A 332 12.10 7.06 -6.37
C ALA A 332 11.34 8.29 -6.87
N ALA A 333 10.03 8.18 -7.05
CA ALA A 333 9.14 9.29 -7.39
C ALA A 333 8.83 10.23 -6.19
N GLY A 334 9.29 9.90 -4.98
CA GLY A 334 9.06 10.69 -3.78
C GLY A 334 7.64 10.53 -3.20
N HIS A 335 6.89 9.50 -3.60
CA HIS A 335 5.56 9.20 -3.06
C HIS A 335 5.61 8.36 -1.78
N LEU A 336 6.73 7.66 -1.55
CA LEU A 336 6.99 6.88 -0.35
C LEU A 336 8.33 7.26 0.25
N ASP A 337 8.36 7.38 1.58
CA ASP A 337 9.61 7.39 2.32
C ASP A 337 10.03 5.96 2.70
N LYS A 338 11.14 5.84 3.44
CA LYS A 338 11.68 4.54 3.85
C LYS A 338 10.80 3.81 4.85
N GLN A 339 10.07 4.55 5.69
CA GLN A 339 9.14 3.98 6.66
C GLN A 339 7.93 3.39 5.92
N GLY A 340 7.31 4.15 5.02
CA GLY A 340 6.21 3.69 4.19
C GLY A 340 6.58 2.49 3.33
N ALA A 341 7.81 2.44 2.79
CA ALA A 341 8.30 1.26 2.07
C ALA A 341 8.44 0.02 2.97
N ALA A 342 8.98 0.18 4.19
CA ALA A 342 9.05 -0.91 5.15
C ALA A 342 7.65 -1.41 5.55
N ASP A 343 6.72 -0.50 5.78
CA ASP A 343 5.33 -0.81 6.12
C ASP A 343 4.62 -1.56 4.99
N ILE A 344 4.85 -1.18 3.72
CA ILE A 344 4.34 -1.92 2.55
C ILE A 344 4.92 -3.34 2.51
N TYR A 345 6.23 -3.50 2.70
CA TYR A 345 6.85 -4.84 2.70
C TYR A 345 6.28 -5.72 3.81
N VAL A 346 6.09 -5.18 5.02
CA VAL A 346 5.47 -5.92 6.13
C VAL A 346 4.02 -6.30 5.78
N ALA A 347 3.22 -5.35 5.29
CA ALA A 347 1.82 -5.62 4.93
C ALA A 347 1.69 -6.68 3.81
N LEU A 348 2.57 -6.65 2.80
CA LEU A 348 2.60 -7.65 1.75
C LEU A 348 3.07 -9.02 2.26
N LEU A 349 4.10 -9.05 3.12
CA LEU A 349 4.56 -10.29 3.75
C LEU A 349 3.47 -10.90 4.63
N ASP A 350 2.72 -10.10 5.39
CA ASP A 350 1.56 -10.55 6.17
C ASP A 350 0.46 -11.12 5.25
N ALA A 351 0.12 -10.43 4.15
CA ALA A 351 -0.85 -10.90 3.17
C ALA A 351 -0.44 -12.22 2.51
N TRP A 352 0.87 -12.42 2.31
CA TRP A 352 1.46 -13.67 1.80
C TRP A 352 1.83 -14.67 2.90
N SER A 353 1.37 -14.45 4.14
CA SER A 353 1.60 -15.34 5.28
C SER A 353 3.09 -15.69 5.51
N TRP A 354 3.98 -14.73 5.22
CA TRP A 354 5.44 -14.88 5.32
C TRP A 354 5.98 -16.08 4.55
N ASP A 355 5.36 -16.40 3.40
CA ASP A 355 5.78 -17.52 2.56
C ASP A 355 7.28 -17.42 2.21
N PRO A 356 8.07 -18.51 2.36
CA PRO A 356 9.49 -18.48 2.07
C PRO A 356 9.84 -18.02 0.65
N THR A 357 8.95 -18.19 -0.34
CA THR A 357 9.16 -17.71 -1.72
C THR A 357 9.24 -16.18 -1.81
N ALA A 358 8.72 -15.44 -0.83
CA ALA A 358 8.82 -13.99 -0.74
C ALA A 358 10.12 -13.49 -0.07
N PHE A 359 11.13 -14.35 0.09
CA PHE A 359 12.37 -14.01 0.81
C PHE A 359 13.12 -12.79 0.27
N ASP A 360 13.09 -12.53 -1.05
CA ASP A 360 13.72 -11.34 -1.62
C ASP A 360 13.16 -10.06 -0.99
N MET A 361 11.87 -10.04 -0.63
CA MET A 361 11.25 -8.92 0.07
C MET A 361 11.69 -8.82 1.53
N ILE A 362 11.88 -9.95 2.21
CA ILE A 362 12.47 -10.01 3.55
C ILE A 362 13.90 -9.45 3.54
N GLU A 363 14.70 -9.80 2.54
CA GLU A 363 16.06 -9.29 2.40
C GLU A 363 16.07 -7.78 2.16
N GLN A 364 15.19 -7.27 1.29
CA GLN A 364 15.07 -5.83 1.06
C GLN A 364 14.58 -5.08 2.32
N LEU A 365 13.62 -5.64 3.05
CA LEU A 365 13.20 -5.09 4.35
C LEU A 365 14.37 -5.05 5.34
N ALA A 366 15.15 -6.13 5.44
CA ALA A 366 16.36 -6.16 6.27
C ALA A 366 17.39 -5.11 5.83
N ARG A 367 17.60 -4.89 4.52
CA ARG A 367 18.50 -3.84 4.01
C ARG A 367 18.04 -2.45 4.43
N ILE A 368 16.75 -2.13 4.30
CA ILE A 368 16.18 -0.85 4.77
C ILE A 368 16.42 -0.70 6.28
N LEU A 369 16.11 -1.73 7.07
CA LEU A 369 16.31 -1.72 8.52
C LEU A 369 17.78 -1.60 8.93
N GLN A 370 18.72 -2.10 8.12
CA GLN A 370 20.15 -1.96 8.41
C GLN A 370 20.65 -0.54 8.09
N GLN A 371 20.22 0.02 6.96
CA GLN A 371 20.69 1.31 6.46
C GLN A 371 20.06 2.50 7.18
N HIS A 372 18.86 2.32 7.75
CA HIS A 372 18.05 3.41 8.30
C HIS A 372 17.60 3.08 9.73
N ALA A 373 18.42 3.48 10.71
CA ALA A 373 18.18 3.24 12.14
C ALA A 373 16.84 3.81 12.63
N GLU A 374 16.36 4.88 12.01
CA GLU A 374 15.11 5.56 12.31
C GLU A 374 13.86 4.72 11.96
N VAL A 375 13.94 3.84 10.96
CA VAL A 375 12.81 3.02 10.51
C VAL A 375 12.41 2.03 11.61
N GLN A 376 11.12 2.00 11.94
CA GLN A 376 10.53 1.16 12.96
C GLN A 376 9.65 0.09 12.33
N VAL A 377 9.71 -1.12 12.88
CA VAL A 377 8.85 -2.25 12.48
C VAL A 377 8.43 -2.99 13.75
N ALA A 378 7.22 -3.53 13.75
CA ALA A 378 6.70 -4.30 14.87
C ALA A 378 7.60 -5.50 15.23
N SER A 379 7.72 -5.81 16.52
CA SER A 379 8.54 -6.94 17.00
C SER A 379 8.08 -8.28 16.40
N THR A 380 6.79 -8.43 16.16
CA THR A 380 6.20 -9.61 15.49
C THR A 380 6.81 -9.83 14.11
N ALA A 381 6.95 -8.79 13.29
CA ALA A 381 7.56 -8.90 11.97
C ALA A 381 9.07 -9.21 12.08
N LEU A 382 9.79 -8.60 13.04
CA LEU A 382 11.20 -8.94 13.29
C LEU A 382 11.40 -10.42 13.66
N TRP A 383 10.51 -10.96 14.49
CA TRP A 383 10.49 -12.38 14.83
C TRP A 383 10.21 -13.27 13.61
N GLN A 384 9.31 -12.85 12.71
CA GLN A 384 9.05 -13.57 11.46
C GLN A 384 10.26 -13.53 10.51
N ILE A 385 10.90 -12.37 10.33
CA ILE A 385 12.15 -12.25 9.56
C ILE A 385 13.19 -13.24 10.10
N LEU A 386 13.36 -13.30 11.42
CA LEU A 386 14.32 -14.19 12.07
C LEU A 386 13.94 -15.67 11.87
N GLY A 387 12.66 -16.01 11.96
CA GLY A 387 12.15 -17.37 11.71
C GLY A 387 12.45 -17.85 10.29
N VAL A 388 12.02 -17.08 9.29
CA VAL A 388 12.24 -17.42 7.87
C VAL A 388 13.74 -17.45 7.54
N ALA A 389 14.53 -16.51 8.08
CA ALA A 389 15.99 -16.51 7.90
C ALA A 389 16.66 -17.74 8.55
N SER A 390 16.17 -18.20 9.70
CA SER A 390 16.65 -19.42 10.35
C SER A 390 16.38 -20.67 9.52
N ASP A 391 15.21 -20.75 8.90
CA ASP A 391 14.83 -21.88 8.05
C ASP A 391 15.67 -21.94 6.78
N ARG A 392 15.97 -20.78 6.18
CA ARG A 392 16.82 -20.65 4.98
C ARG A 392 18.32 -20.62 5.26
N LYS A 393 18.73 -20.54 6.53
CA LYS A 393 20.14 -20.35 6.94
C LYS A 393 20.75 -19.05 6.38
N GLU A 394 19.95 -18.00 6.31
CA GLU A 394 20.34 -16.70 5.79
C GLU A 394 20.84 -15.76 6.89
N ASP A 395 22.12 -15.44 6.84
CA ASP A 395 22.84 -14.77 7.94
C ASP A 395 22.53 -13.27 8.03
N PHE A 396 22.43 -12.58 6.89
CA PHE A 396 22.25 -11.13 6.85
C PHE A 396 20.95 -10.67 7.52
N SER A 397 19.82 -11.25 7.10
CA SER A 397 18.49 -10.92 7.62
C SER A 397 18.38 -11.29 9.10
N ALA A 398 18.94 -12.44 9.50
CA ALA A 398 18.97 -12.87 10.89
C ALA A 398 19.72 -11.90 11.80
N ARG A 399 20.92 -11.45 11.41
CA ARG A 399 21.72 -10.47 12.18
C ARG A 399 21.04 -9.11 12.28
N THR A 400 20.36 -8.68 11.23
CA THR A 400 19.64 -7.40 11.22
C THR A 400 18.43 -7.45 12.16
N ALA A 401 17.60 -8.49 12.06
CA ALA A 401 16.47 -8.69 12.96
C ALA A 401 16.91 -8.83 14.42
N LEU A 402 17.98 -9.61 14.68
CA LEU A 402 18.60 -9.75 16.00
C LEU A 402 18.93 -8.40 16.63
N ARG A 403 19.67 -7.54 15.91
CA ARG A 403 20.08 -6.23 16.42
C ARG A 403 18.89 -5.33 16.77
N ARG A 404 17.83 -5.38 15.95
CA ARG A 404 16.60 -4.60 16.18
C ARG A 404 15.82 -5.12 17.40
N LEU A 405 15.68 -6.44 17.53
CA LEU A 405 15.04 -7.06 18.69
C LEU A 405 15.78 -6.74 19.99
N THR A 406 17.11 -6.86 20.03
CA THR A 406 17.89 -6.56 21.24
C THR A 406 17.80 -5.08 21.64
N THR A 407 17.70 -4.17 20.69
CA THR A 407 17.44 -2.74 20.98
C THR A 407 16.08 -2.54 21.66
N GLY A 408 15.05 -3.30 21.23
CA GLY A 408 13.74 -3.29 21.88
C GLY A 408 13.76 -3.91 23.28
N PHE A 409 14.63 -4.90 23.52
CA PHE A 409 14.76 -5.55 24.82
C PHE A 409 15.32 -4.63 25.91
N ASP A 410 16.14 -3.66 25.53
CA ASP A 410 16.67 -2.66 26.48
C ASP A 410 15.56 -1.84 27.15
N ALA A 411 14.41 -1.68 26.48
CA ALA A 411 13.24 -0.97 26.99
C ALA A 411 12.27 -1.85 27.82
N LEU A 412 12.47 -3.17 27.87
CA LEU A 412 11.62 -4.05 28.68
C LEU A 412 11.88 -3.79 30.17
N GLU A 413 10.84 -3.67 30.98
CA GLU A 413 10.97 -3.51 32.45
C GLU A 413 10.79 -4.83 33.20
N ASP A 414 9.92 -5.72 32.69
CA ASP A 414 9.64 -7.03 33.29
C ASP A 414 10.76 -8.03 32.99
N GLU A 415 11.42 -8.51 34.04
CA GLU A 415 12.49 -9.49 33.92
C GLU A 415 12.04 -10.86 33.41
N SER A 416 10.79 -11.24 33.64
CA SER A 416 10.22 -12.51 33.17
C SER A 416 10.06 -12.49 31.65
N VAL A 417 9.50 -11.39 31.14
CA VAL A 417 9.33 -11.18 29.69
C VAL A 417 10.70 -11.09 29.01
N LEU A 418 11.65 -10.35 29.58
CA LEU A 418 13.02 -10.27 29.04
C LEU A 418 13.70 -11.64 29.01
N ALA A 419 13.58 -12.43 30.08
CA ALA A 419 14.16 -13.76 30.16
C ALA A 419 13.57 -14.71 29.10
N GLU A 420 12.25 -14.66 28.89
CA GLU A 420 11.57 -15.44 27.85
C GLU A 420 12.05 -15.05 26.45
N GLU A 421 12.01 -13.76 26.12
CA GLU A 421 12.35 -13.24 24.80
C GLU A 421 13.84 -13.47 24.46
N VAL A 422 14.77 -13.27 25.40
CA VAL A 422 16.20 -13.56 25.20
C VAL A 422 16.46 -15.07 25.05
N THR A 423 15.76 -15.92 25.80
CA THR A 423 15.88 -17.37 25.67
C THR A 423 15.34 -17.86 24.32
N ARG A 424 14.21 -17.32 23.89
CA ARG A 424 13.65 -17.56 22.56
C ARG A 424 14.66 -17.13 21.48
N LEU A 425 15.22 -15.93 21.60
CA LEU A 425 16.18 -15.37 20.65
C LEU A 425 17.41 -16.26 20.54
N PHE A 426 17.98 -16.65 21.68
CA PHE A 426 19.12 -17.57 21.77
C PHE A 426 18.86 -18.89 21.05
N THR A 427 17.67 -19.45 21.24
CA THR A 427 17.27 -20.71 20.61
C THR A 427 17.20 -20.58 19.09
N VAL A 428 16.59 -19.48 18.60
CA VAL A 428 16.43 -19.22 17.16
C VAL A 428 17.76 -18.90 16.48
N VAL A 429 18.69 -18.19 17.12
CA VAL A 429 19.99 -17.84 16.49
C VAL A 429 21.07 -18.90 16.65
N ASN A 430 20.84 -19.98 17.40
CA ASN A 430 21.87 -20.97 17.73
C ASN A 430 22.47 -21.69 16.51
N TRP A 431 21.75 -21.75 15.38
CA TRP A 431 22.30 -22.31 14.14
C TRP A 431 23.41 -21.45 13.52
N ASN A 432 23.50 -20.17 13.90
CA ASN A 432 24.41 -19.19 13.34
C ASN A 432 25.41 -18.70 14.40
N GLY A 433 26.69 -19.05 14.23
CA GLY A 433 27.74 -18.67 15.17
C GLY A 433 27.92 -17.16 15.30
N ALA A 434 27.84 -16.39 14.20
CA ALA A 434 28.01 -14.94 14.23
C ALA A 434 26.85 -14.24 14.94
N ALA A 435 25.61 -14.64 14.66
CA ALA A 435 24.42 -14.11 15.33
C ALA A 435 24.40 -14.50 16.82
N ARG A 436 24.74 -15.75 17.17
CA ARG A 436 24.90 -16.19 18.57
C ARG A 436 25.94 -15.35 19.29
N THR A 437 27.13 -15.15 18.72
CA THR A 437 28.17 -14.30 19.31
C THR A 437 27.70 -12.86 19.48
N GLY A 438 26.99 -12.30 18.49
CA GLY A 438 26.36 -10.98 18.58
C GLY A 438 25.39 -10.86 19.76
N LEU A 439 24.49 -11.83 19.92
CA LEU A 439 23.56 -11.89 21.04
C LEU A 439 24.30 -11.98 22.39
N LEU A 440 25.30 -12.84 22.50
CA LEU A 440 26.07 -13.01 23.73
C LEU A 440 26.86 -11.75 24.08
N ASN A 441 27.38 -11.01 23.10
CA ASN A 441 28.05 -9.74 23.33
C ASN A 441 27.09 -8.67 23.85
N TRP A 442 25.92 -8.52 23.23
CA TRP A 442 24.88 -7.64 23.77
C TRP A 442 24.47 -8.05 25.19
N TRP A 443 24.30 -9.35 25.46
CA TRP A 443 23.95 -9.84 26.80
C TRP A 443 25.02 -9.52 27.85
N ARG A 444 26.31 -9.61 27.50
CA ARG A 444 27.41 -9.19 28.38
C ARG A 444 27.35 -7.68 28.66
N GLU A 445 27.10 -6.85 27.66
CA GLU A 445 26.99 -5.40 27.82
C GLU A 445 25.77 -4.99 28.66
N TYR A 446 24.62 -5.62 28.39
CA TYR A 446 23.39 -5.45 29.15
C TYR A 446 23.61 -5.83 30.62
N THR A 447 24.16 -7.02 30.89
CA THR A 447 24.41 -7.46 32.27
C THR A 447 25.47 -6.60 32.98
N HIS A 448 26.44 -6.06 32.23
CA HIS A 448 27.44 -5.13 32.77
C HIS A 448 26.83 -3.80 33.23
N SER A 449 25.81 -3.27 32.54
CA SER A 449 25.19 -1.98 32.86
C SER A 449 23.99 -2.09 33.82
N ALA A 450 23.27 -3.21 33.81
CA ALA A 450 22.04 -3.37 34.59
C ALA A 450 22.30 -3.43 36.12
N PRO A 451 21.39 -2.94 36.99
CA PRO A 451 21.54 -3.00 38.44
C PRO A 451 21.55 -4.43 39.02
N VAL A 452 22.28 -4.66 40.12
CA VAL A 452 22.38 -5.98 40.78
C VAL A 452 21.02 -6.58 41.14
N ALA A 453 20.10 -5.77 41.66
CA ALA A 453 18.77 -6.25 42.04
C ALA A 453 17.99 -6.82 40.84
N ARG A 454 18.11 -6.17 39.68
CA ARG A 454 17.48 -6.62 38.42
C ARG A 454 18.13 -7.90 37.91
N LEU A 455 19.46 -7.99 37.94
CA LEU A 455 20.19 -9.21 37.57
C LEU A 455 19.80 -10.42 38.42
N GLN A 456 19.59 -10.24 39.73
CA GLN A 456 19.14 -11.32 40.62
C GLN A 456 17.72 -11.79 40.31
N ARG A 457 16.83 -10.89 39.87
CA ARG A 457 15.50 -11.26 39.38
C ARG A 457 15.58 -12.02 38.06
N LEU A 458 16.41 -11.54 37.12
CA LEU A 458 16.67 -12.22 35.84
C LEU A 458 17.24 -13.63 36.04
N GLU A 459 18.15 -13.81 37.00
CA GLU A 459 18.76 -15.13 37.29
C GLU A 459 17.70 -16.16 37.69
N ARG A 460 16.68 -15.73 38.43
CA ARG A 460 15.54 -16.57 38.83
C ARG A 460 14.53 -16.76 37.70
N ALA A 461 14.37 -15.76 36.83
CA ALA A 461 13.40 -15.77 35.74
C ALA A 461 13.87 -16.59 34.53
N LEU A 462 15.18 -16.68 34.28
CA LEU A 462 15.71 -17.51 33.19
C LEU A 462 15.24 -18.97 33.36
N PRO A 463 14.72 -19.63 32.32
CA PRO A 463 14.20 -20.99 32.43
C PRO A 463 15.33 -22.02 32.36
N GLU A 464 15.35 -23.03 33.25
CA GLU A 464 16.44 -24.04 33.28
C GLU A 464 16.62 -24.80 31.96
N LYS A 465 15.53 -24.97 31.22
CA LYS A 465 15.50 -25.52 29.86
C LYS A 465 14.64 -24.61 28.99
N SER A 466 15.06 -24.36 27.75
CA SER A 466 14.19 -23.76 26.75
C SER A 466 13.09 -24.74 26.32
N ALA A 467 12.09 -24.24 25.59
CA ALA A 467 11.01 -25.06 25.04
C ALA A 467 11.51 -26.25 24.20
N ASP A 468 12.64 -26.07 23.50
CA ASP A 468 13.26 -27.11 22.67
C ASP A 468 14.19 -28.05 23.47
N GLY A 469 14.15 -27.98 24.81
CA GLY A 469 14.96 -28.80 25.70
C GLY A 469 16.43 -28.40 25.79
N ARG A 470 16.87 -27.38 25.03
CA ARG A 470 18.24 -26.84 25.09
C ARG A 470 18.38 -25.94 26.30
N ARG A 471 19.51 -26.01 26.98
CA ARG A 471 19.77 -25.16 28.14
C ARG A 471 20.45 -23.87 27.68
N PRO A 472 19.97 -22.68 28.08
CA PRO A 472 20.67 -21.42 27.83
C PRO A 472 21.87 -21.26 28.79
N GLU A 473 22.79 -22.23 28.78
CA GLU A 473 23.91 -22.30 29.73
C GLU A 473 24.82 -21.08 29.59
N ASP A 474 25.08 -20.59 28.38
CA ASP A 474 25.91 -19.39 28.16
C ASP A 474 25.29 -18.13 28.80
N LEU A 475 23.98 -17.94 28.63
CA LEU A 475 23.28 -16.77 29.16
C LEU A 475 23.33 -16.76 30.69
N ARG A 476 23.14 -17.94 31.30
CA ARG A 476 23.28 -18.14 32.74
C ARG A 476 24.71 -17.96 33.22
N ALA A 477 25.68 -18.52 32.51
CA ALA A 477 27.09 -18.44 32.87
C ALA A 477 27.54 -16.98 32.90
N ILE A 478 27.16 -16.18 31.90
CA ILE A 478 27.45 -14.74 31.85
C ILE A 478 26.82 -14.04 33.06
N LEU A 479 25.53 -14.25 33.30
CA LEU A 479 24.80 -13.59 34.38
C LEU A 479 25.35 -13.96 35.77
N GLY A 480 25.59 -15.25 36.00
CA GLY A 480 26.16 -15.77 37.23
C GLY A 480 27.58 -15.25 37.47
N THR A 481 28.41 -15.15 36.43
CA THR A 481 29.76 -14.60 36.51
C THR A 481 29.74 -13.12 36.90
N VAL A 482 28.88 -12.31 36.26
CA VAL A 482 28.73 -10.88 36.60
C VAL A 482 28.22 -10.70 38.03
N LEU A 483 27.24 -11.49 38.46
CA LEU A 483 26.74 -11.46 39.83
C LEU A 483 27.80 -11.88 40.86
N ALA A 484 28.57 -12.93 40.56
CA ALA A 484 29.66 -13.40 41.42
C ALA A 484 30.75 -12.33 41.56
N TYR A 485 31.18 -11.73 40.44
CA TYR A 485 32.16 -10.65 40.44
C TYR A 485 31.67 -9.44 41.25
N ARG A 486 30.43 -8.99 41.03
CA ARG A 486 29.88 -7.86 41.77
C ARG A 486 29.68 -8.15 43.27
N ARG A 487 29.36 -9.39 43.64
CA ARG A 487 29.30 -9.82 45.05
C ARG A 487 30.70 -9.81 45.67
N MET A 488 31.71 -10.26 44.93
CA MET A 488 33.11 -10.26 45.36
C MET A 488 33.65 -8.84 45.53
N ALA A 489 33.49 -7.96 44.53
CA ALA A 489 33.95 -6.58 44.61
C ALA A 489 33.11 -5.71 45.56
N GLY A 490 31.81 -6.00 45.71
CA GLY A 490 30.90 -5.20 46.52
C GLY A 490 30.75 -3.78 45.97
N LYS A 491 30.85 -2.77 46.84
CA LYS A 491 30.81 -1.34 46.46
C LYS A 491 32.21 -0.74 46.23
N ARG A 492 33.25 -1.57 46.27
CA ARG A 492 34.64 -1.12 46.24
C ARG A 492 35.05 -0.76 44.82
N THR A 493 35.92 0.23 44.69
CA THR A 493 36.69 0.41 43.46
C THR A 493 37.69 -0.74 43.30
N LEU A 494 38.20 -0.96 42.09
CA LEU A 494 39.21 -1.99 41.87
C LEU A 494 40.48 -1.75 42.72
N ALA A 495 40.85 -0.48 42.95
CA ALA A 495 41.98 -0.13 43.80
C ALA A 495 41.74 -0.51 45.28
N GLN A 496 40.56 -0.19 45.82
CA GLN A 496 40.18 -0.60 47.18
C GLN A 496 40.13 -2.12 47.31
N PHE A 497 39.57 -2.80 46.31
CA PHE A 497 39.55 -4.26 46.29
C PHE A 497 40.96 -4.86 46.27
N ALA A 498 41.90 -4.26 45.51
CA ALA A 498 43.30 -4.68 45.50
C ALA A 498 43.99 -4.50 46.86
N GLU A 499 43.71 -3.40 47.57
CA GLU A 499 44.23 -3.15 48.93
C GLU A 499 43.70 -4.17 49.95
N ASP A 500 42.40 -4.49 49.88
CA ASP A 500 41.79 -5.52 50.72
C ASP A 500 42.42 -6.91 50.46
N VAL A 501 42.64 -7.24 49.18
CA VAL A 501 43.31 -8.50 48.79
C VAL A 501 44.76 -8.53 49.30
N ALA A 502 45.49 -7.43 49.20
CA ALA A 502 46.86 -7.33 49.70
C ALA A 502 46.92 -7.52 51.23
N THR A 503 45.98 -6.91 51.96
CA THR A 503 45.86 -7.05 53.42
C THR A 503 45.54 -8.50 53.80
N ALA A 504 44.55 -9.11 53.15
CA ALA A 504 44.19 -10.51 53.38
C ALA A 504 45.36 -11.46 53.08
N HIS A 505 46.07 -11.25 51.97
CA HIS A 505 47.25 -12.01 51.61
C HIS A 505 48.36 -11.89 52.66
N ALA A 506 48.69 -10.67 53.11
CA ALA A 506 49.73 -10.45 54.11
C ALA A 506 49.41 -11.15 55.44
N VAL A 507 48.15 -11.08 55.90
CA VAL A 507 47.70 -11.77 57.12
C VAL A 507 47.80 -13.29 56.97
N LEU A 508 47.28 -13.85 55.86
CA LEU A 508 47.33 -15.30 55.64
C LEU A 508 48.76 -15.82 55.45
N LEU A 509 49.63 -15.05 54.81
CA LEU A 509 51.05 -15.37 54.68
C LEU A 509 51.74 -15.37 56.05
N ALA A 510 51.47 -14.37 56.89
CA ALA A 510 52.01 -14.34 58.26
C ALA A 510 51.55 -15.54 59.10
N PHE A 511 50.29 -15.97 58.97
CA PHE A 511 49.80 -17.21 59.60
C PHE A 511 50.50 -18.45 59.06
N ALA A 512 50.65 -18.55 57.73
CA ALA A 512 51.34 -19.68 57.10
C ALA A 512 52.80 -19.77 57.58
N ASP A 513 53.55 -18.66 57.53
CA ASP A 513 54.96 -18.63 57.94
C ASP A 513 55.16 -18.91 59.43
N SER A 514 54.23 -18.44 60.29
CA SER A 514 54.33 -18.61 61.75
C SER A 514 54.04 -20.04 62.21
N PHE A 515 53.27 -20.80 61.43
CA PHE A 515 52.78 -22.14 61.81
C PHE A 515 53.03 -23.21 60.74
N ASP A 516 53.95 -22.97 59.79
CA ASP A 516 54.31 -23.94 58.75
C ASP A 516 55.00 -25.17 59.38
N PRO A 517 54.41 -26.38 59.29
CA PRO A 517 55.02 -27.59 59.80
C PRO A 517 56.29 -28.00 59.02
N ASN A 518 56.49 -27.48 57.80
CA ASN A 518 57.63 -27.80 56.94
C ASN A 518 58.76 -26.75 56.99
N ALA A 519 58.64 -25.72 57.83
CA ALA A 519 59.69 -24.73 57.99
C ALA A 519 60.99 -25.41 58.49
N LYS A 520 62.16 -24.90 58.04
CA LYS A 520 63.49 -25.38 58.49
C LYS A 520 63.66 -25.39 60.01
N ARG A 521 62.82 -24.65 60.73
CA ARG A 521 62.61 -24.73 62.18
C ARG A 521 61.13 -24.90 62.43
N ALA A 522 60.68 -26.15 62.56
CA ALA A 522 59.30 -26.44 62.94
C ALA A 522 59.01 -25.81 64.30
N LEU A 523 58.05 -24.88 64.34
CA LEU A 523 57.65 -24.19 65.55
C LEU A 523 56.81 -25.17 66.40
N GLN A 524 57.27 -25.50 67.60
CA GLN A 524 56.42 -26.22 68.55
C GLN A 524 55.43 -25.21 69.14
N PHE A 525 54.15 -25.36 68.78
CA PHE A 525 53.09 -24.50 69.29
C PHE A 525 52.94 -24.71 70.81
N ASP A 526 53.33 -23.72 71.61
CA ASP A 526 53.07 -23.69 73.05
C ASP A 526 51.77 -22.90 73.34
N PRO A 527 50.67 -23.59 73.68
CA PRO A 527 49.40 -22.93 73.93
C PRO A 527 49.42 -22.03 75.18
N VAL A 528 50.33 -22.25 76.14
CA VAL A 528 50.40 -21.44 77.36
C VAL A 528 51.01 -20.07 77.05
N THR A 529 52.15 -20.04 76.36
CA THR A 529 52.78 -18.80 75.91
C THR A 529 51.87 -18.02 74.95
N PHE A 530 51.24 -18.71 73.99
CA PHE A 530 50.32 -18.05 73.05
C PHE A 530 49.13 -17.41 73.76
N ARG A 531 48.59 -18.06 74.80
CA ARG A 531 47.50 -17.49 75.62
C ARG A 531 47.97 -16.25 76.38
N TYR A 532 49.15 -16.28 76.98
CA TYR A 532 49.71 -15.14 77.71
C TYR A 532 49.91 -13.92 76.80
N GLU A 533 50.45 -14.12 75.60
CA GLU A 533 50.59 -13.06 74.60
C GLU A 533 49.22 -12.53 74.14
N LEU A 534 48.25 -13.41 73.92
CA LEU A 534 46.91 -12.95 73.54
C LEU A 534 46.26 -12.14 74.68
N GLU A 535 46.37 -12.61 75.93
CA GLU A 535 45.85 -11.93 77.13
C GLU A 535 46.49 -10.57 77.39
N SER A 536 47.79 -10.39 77.12
CA SER A 536 48.50 -9.11 77.28
C SER A 536 47.94 -8.03 76.33
N HIS A 537 47.53 -8.44 75.12
CA HIS A 537 46.96 -7.57 74.10
C HIS A 537 45.43 -7.50 74.12
N LEU A 538 44.73 -8.34 74.91
CA LEU A 538 43.27 -8.36 74.94
C LEU A 538 42.67 -6.98 75.26
N SER A 539 43.33 -6.19 76.13
CA SER A 539 42.85 -4.85 76.53
C SER A 539 42.75 -3.84 75.37
N GLU A 540 43.40 -4.11 74.24
CA GLU A 540 43.35 -3.26 73.04
C GLU A 540 42.01 -3.33 72.31
N LEU A 541 41.22 -4.39 72.54
CA LEU A 541 39.89 -4.59 71.96
C LEU A 541 38.81 -4.59 73.04
N ALA A 542 37.67 -3.97 72.74
CA ALA A 542 36.50 -4.07 73.60
C ALA A 542 35.90 -5.49 73.56
N ASP A 543 35.22 -5.91 74.62
CA ASP A 543 34.56 -7.23 74.69
C ASP A 543 33.68 -7.61 73.48
N PRO A 544 32.84 -6.72 72.89
CA PRO A 544 32.11 -7.05 71.67
C PRO A 544 33.03 -7.29 70.47
N GLU A 545 34.13 -6.55 70.34
CA GLU A 545 35.10 -6.68 69.23
C GLU A 545 35.89 -7.98 69.34
N ARG A 546 36.27 -8.39 70.55
CA ARG A 546 36.92 -9.69 70.81
C ARG A 546 36.04 -10.85 70.33
N LYS A 547 34.73 -10.79 70.61
CA LYS A 547 33.77 -11.80 70.15
C LYS A 547 33.63 -11.81 68.63
N ILE A 548 33.63 -10.63 68.00
CA ILE A 548 33.61 -10.49 66.55
C ILE A 548 34.88 -11.11 65.94
N LEU A 549 36.07 -10.79 66.47
CA LEU A 549 37.35 -11.34 66.00
C LEU A 549 37.38 -12.87 66.13
N ALA A 550 36.98 -13.42 67.29
CA ALA A 550 36.95 -14.86 67.51
C ALA A 550 36.02 -15.58 66.50
N ASN A 551 34.83 -15.02 66.26
CA ASN A 551 33.91 -15.56 65.26
C ASN A 551 34.50 -15.46 63.85
N ASN A 552 35.09 -14.32 63.48
CA ASN A 552 35.70 -14.13 62.16
C ASN A 552 36.87 -15.11 61.92
N LEU A 553 37.72 -15.37 62.91
CA LEU A 553 38.82 -16.34 62.81
C LEU A 553 38.29 -17.77 62.59
N LYS A 554 37.23 -18.15 63.32
CA LYS A 554 36.58 -19.45 63.15
C LYS A 554 35.96 -19.62 61.76
N GLU A 555 35.19 -18.63 61.30
CA GLU A 555 34.54 -18.65 59.99
C GLU A 555 35.56 -18.60 58.84
N LEU A 556 36.65 -17.83 59.00
CA LEU A 556 37.75 -17.78 58.03
C LEU A 556 38.41 -19.15 57.86
N ALA A 557 38.70 -19.85 58.95
CA ALA A 557 39.27 -21.20 58.90
C ALA A 557 38.34 -22.19 58.15
N ALA A 558 37.03 -22.11 58.40
CA ALA A 558 36.04 -22.94 57.71
C ALA A 558 35.96 -22.61 56.21
N LEU A 559 35.98 -21.33 55.83
CA LEU A 559 35.95 -20.90 54.43
C LEU A 559 37.19 -21.37 53.65
N ILE A 560 38.38 -21.28 54.25
CA ILE A 560 39.63 -21.77 53.63
C ILE A 560 39.53 -23.27 53.34
N ALA A 561 39.01 -24.06 54.29
CA ALA A 561 38.81 -25.50 54.09
C ALA A 561 37.85 -25.80 52.92
N VAL A 562 36.70 -25.12 52.87
CA VAL A 562 35.72 -25.28 51.78
C VAL A 562 36.30 -24.89 50.42
N MET A 563 37.02 -23.76 50.35
CA MET A 563 37.69 -23.33 49.12
C MET A 563 38.73 -24.33 48.65
N ALA A 564 39.48 -24.97 49.57
CA ALA A 564 40.45 -26.00 49.24
C ALA A 564 39.80 -27.30 48.73
N GLU A 565 38.64 -27.69 49.27
CA GLU A 565 37.89 -28.87 48.86
C GLU A 565 37.28 -28.75 47.45
N HIS A 566 36.86 -27.53 47.08
CA HIS A 566 36.17 -27.21 45.83
C HIS A 566 37.13 -26.88 44.67
N ARG A 567 38.45 -26.95 44.88
CA ARG A 567 39.42 -26.78 43.78
C ARG A 567 39.25 -27.91 42.75
N SER A 568 39.53 -27.62 41.48
CA SER A 568 39.58 -28.66 40.45
C SER A 568 40.47 -29.83 40.91
N LYS A 569 39.85 -30.99 41.17
CA LYS A 569 40.59 -32.22 41.46
C LYS A 569 41.05 -32.76 40.12
N ALA A 570 42.34 -32.61 39.81
CA ALA A 570 42.96 -33.30 38.68
C ALA A 570 42.62 -34.78 38.80
N SER A 571 41.74 -35.29 37.93
CA SER A 571 41.47 -36.72 37.86
C SER A 571 42.79 -37.40 37.57
N LEU A 572 43.23 -38.22 38.53
CA LEU A 572 44.32 -39.19 38.47
C LEU A 572 44.93 -39.34 37.07
N VAL A 573 45.99 -38.58 36.79
CA VAL A 573 47.25 -38.96 36.11
C VAL A 573 47.93 -37.67 35.65
N ARG A 574 48.88 -37.22 36.48
CA ARG A 574 49.98 -36.29 36.17
C ARG A 574 49.59 -34.88 35.69
N ARG A 575 49.50 -33.97 36.67
CA ARG A 575 50.16 -32.64 36.77
C ARG A 575 49.18 -31.57 37.28
N ALA A 576 49.18 -31.35 38.59
CA ALA A 576 48.53 -30.19 39.20
C ALA A 576 49.16 -28.86 38.71
N GLU A 577 50.47 -28.86 38.42
CA GLU A 577 51.18 -27.72 37.83
C GLU A 577 50.67 -27.36 36.42
N ASP A 578 50.21 -28.35 35.64
CA ASP A 578 49.65 -28.08 34.30
C ASP A 578 48.30 -27.40 34.41
N VAL A 579 47.43 -27.81 35.34
CA VAL A 579 46.12 -27.17 35.55
C VAL A 579 46.29 -25.71 35.99
N ASP A 580 47.23 -25.45 36.91
CA ASP A 580 47.51 -24.09 37.37
C ASP A 580 48.04 -23.20 36.25
N ARG A 581 48.95 -23.75 35.42
CA ARG A 581 49.47 -23.05 34.24
C ARG A 581 48.37 -22.78 33.22
N LEU A 582 47.50 -23.76 32.94
CA LEU A 582 46.37 -23.61 32.02
C LEU A 582 45.37 -22.56 32.53
N LEU A 583 45.05 -22.56 33.83
CA LEU A 583 44.21 -21.53 34.44
C LEU A 583 44.83 -20.13 34.31
N MET A 584 46.13 -19.99 34.59
CA MET A 584 46.84 -18.71 34.46
C MET A 584 47.01 -18.27 32.99
N ALA A 585 47.15 -19.20 32.06
CA ALA A 585 47.18 -18.91 30.62
C ALA A 585 45.79 -18.58 30.05
N GLY A 586 44.71 -18.93 30.76
CA GLY A 586 43.33 -18.73 30.30
C GLY A 586 42.79 -19.91 29.48
N ASP A 587 43.57 -20.98 29.32
CA ASP A 587 43.26 -22.19 28.56
C ASP A 587 42.25 -23.13 29.25
N SER A 588 41.96 -22.89 30.54
CA SER A 588 40.98 -23.65 31.31
C SER A 588 40.03 -22.72 32.06
N ASP A 589 38.77 -23.13 32.15
CA ASP A 589 37.74 -22.46 32.94
C ASP A 589 37.90 -22.75 34.45
N PRO A 590 37.63 -21.76 35.32
CA PRO A 590 37.69 -21.94 36.77
C PRO A 590 36.47 -22.72 37.30
N HIS A 591 36.70 -23.76 38.09
CA HIS A 591 35.63 -24.58 38.68
C HIS A 591 35.34 -24.25 40.16
N GLY A 592 36.23 -23.48 40.80
CA GLY A 592 36.11 -23.05 42.19
C GLY A 592 36.81 -21.72 42.46
N ALA A 593 36.65 -21.20 43.67
CA ALA A 593 37.20 -19.89 44.04
C ALA A 593 38.74 -19.83 43.95
N VAL A 594 39.43 -20.92 44.27
CA VAL A 594 40.89 -21.03 44.12
C VAL A 594 41.31 -20.96 42.64
N ASP A 595 40.57 -21.63 41.76
CA ASP A 595 40.86 -21.63 40.32
C ASP A 595 40.60 -20.24 39.73
N ALA A 596 39.54 -19.57 40.17
CA ALA A 596 39.22 -18.19 39.77
C ALA A 596 40.32 -17.20 40.20
N LEU A 597 40.90 -17.35 41.40
CA LEU A 597 42.04 -16.53 41.83
C LEU A 597 43.27 -16.71 40.90
N LYS A 598 43.58 -17.95 40.52
CA LYS A 598 44.68 -18.25 39.59
C LYS A 598 44.41 -17.69 38.19
N TRP A 599 43.19 -17.87 37.70
CA TRP A 599 42.76 -17.33 36.41
C TRP A 599 42.86 -15.79 36.40
N MET A 600 42.33 -15.10 37.42
CA MET A 600 42.44 -13.65 37.54
C MET A 600 43.90 -13.19 37.68
N SER A 601 44.73 -13.93 38.42
CA SER A 601 46.16 -13.63 38.52
C SER A 601 46.86 -13.67 37.17
N GLY A 602 46.51 -14.64 36.33
CA GLY A 602 47.05 -14.75 34.98
C GLY A 602 46.58 -13.62 34.05
N PHE A 603 45.29 -13.26 34.12
CA PHE A 603 44.77 -12.12 33.39
C PHE A 603 45.48 -10.82 33.77
N LEU A 604 45.63 -10.55 35.07
CA LEU A 604 46.24 -9.32 35.61
C LEU A 604 47.75 -9.26 35.39
N SER A 605 48.44 -10.40 35.28
CA SER A 605 49.88 -10.46 34.97
C SER A 605 50.17 -10.31 33.47
N GLY A 606 49.14 -10.30 32.63
CA GLY A 606 49.25 -10.27 31.18
C GLY A 606 49.55 -11.64 30.54
N SER A 607 49.59 -12.74 31.30
CA SER A 607 49.90 -14.07 30.74
C SER A 607 48.83 -14.59 29.78
N GLN A 608 47.62 -14.01 29.81
CA GLN A 608 46.52 -14.33 28.90
C GLN A 608 46.48 -13.47 27.63
N GLN A 609 47.30 -12.40 27.54
CA GLN A 609 47.26 -11.45 26.41
C GLN A 609 48.16 -11.86 25.23
N ASN A 610 49.11 -12.78 25.43
CA ASN A 610 50.13 -13.10 24.43
C ASN A 610 49.59 -13.86 23.19
N ASP A 611 48.39 -14.44 23.23
CA ASP A 611 47.84 -15.22 22.11
C ASP A 611 46.88 -14.42 21.21
N ALA A 612 46.53 -13.18 21.57
CA ALA A 612 45.62 -12.35 20.78
C ALA A 612 46.29 -11.57 19.63
N ASP A 613 47.62 -11.40 19.68
CA ASP A 613 48.40 -10.62 18.70
C ASP A 613 49.04 -11.48 17.58
N GLU A 614 48.84 -12.81 17.56
CA GLU A 614 49.33 -13.72 16.50
C GLU A 614 48.23 -14.29 15.56
N GLY A 615 47.00 -13.77 15.62
CA GLY A 615 45.84 -14.25 14.84
C GLY A 615 45.41 -13.38 13.66
#